data_AF-A0A1Y3TJJ7-F1
#
_entry.id   AF-A0A1Y3TJJ7-F1
#
_cell.length_a   1.000
_cell.length_b   1.000
_cell.length_c   1.000
_cell.angle_alpha   90.00
_cell.angle_beta   90.00
_cell.angle_gamma   90.00
#
_symmetry.space_group_name_H-M   'P 1'
#
loop_
_entity.id
_entity.type
_entity.pdbx_description
1 polymer ?
#
loop_
_entity_poly.entity_id
_entity_poly.type
_entity_poly.pdbx_seq_one_letter_code
_entity_poly.pdbx_strand_id
1 'polypeptide(L)'
;MKDEKTIMKERCDFLRTGFAVVFWAVAAFWLLLLISGIWLAFQPASDFSAVLTDTPAGMQGMIYFSGLKEGFMAYWLSEMRFDPGILNEAAGQMPKYVYLAEQFSNTAAGIGGVLFLWYLKEVFRNIKKFDTPFIKENSRAIFRMGIAVMIFLAVRENLFPFLAFIKGIGAQGSDILNIYWFIPGSVFFCLSAVFEYGRVLQQESDETL
;
A
#
# COMPACT_ATOMS: atom_id res chain seq x y z
N MET A 1 -22.69 36.31 -2.34
CA MET A 1 -22.20 35.23 -1.45
C MET A 1 -22.47 33.92 -2.18
N LYS A 2 -21.47 33.05 -2.40
CA LYS A 2 -21.72 31.74 -3.05
C LYS A 2 -22.61 30.90 -2.12
N ASP A 3 -23.54 30.13 -2.69
CA ASP A 3 -24.31 29.18 -1.89
C ASP A 3 -23.43 28.01 -1.42
N GLU A 4 -23.83 27.33 -0.35
CA GLU A 4 -23.05 26.24 0.25
C GLU A 4 -22.84 25.08 -0.73
N LYS A 5 -23.82 24.84 -1.60
CA LYS A 5 -23.77 23.80 -2.65
C LYS A 5 -22.65 24.07 -3.64
N THR A 6 -22.50 25.30 -4.11
CA THR A 6 -21.43 25.69 -5.04
C THR A 6 -20.07 25.56 -4.38
N ILE A 7 -19.93 26.00 -3.12
CA ILE A 7 -18.67 25.86 -2.37
C ILE A 7 -18.29 24.38 -2.21
N MET A 8 -19.26 23.52 -1.90
CA MET A 8 -19.03 22.09 -1.75
C MET A 8 -18.59 21.45 -3.08
N LYS A 9 -19.23 21.82 -4.20
CA LYS A 9 -18.86 21.33 -5.54
C LYS A 9 -17.43 21.71 -5.91
N GLU A 10 -17.03 22.97 -5.67
CA GLU A 10 -15.66 23.43 -5.91
C GLU A 10 -14.62 22.63 -5.09
N ARG A 11 -14.94 22.33 -3.82
CA ARG A 11 -14.09 21.49 -2.97
C ARG A 11 -13.98 20.06 -3.49
N CYS A 12 -15.09 19.43 -3.86
CA CYS A 12 -15.08 18.08 -4.42
C CYS A 12 -14.29 18.03 -5.74
N ASP A 13 -14.38 19.06 -6.57
CA ASP A 13 -13.62 19.15 -7.83
C ASP A 13 -12.12 19.34 -7.62
N PHE A 14 -11.75 20.17 -6.65
CA PHE A 14 -10.36 20.34 -6.24
C PHE A 14 -9.79 19.02 -5.72
N LEU A 15 -10.50 18.35 -4.79
CA LEU A 15 -10.09 17.07 -4.21
C LEU A 15 -10.00 15.98 -5.28
N ARG A 16 -10.98 15.88 -6.19
CA ARG A 16 -10.96 14.93 -7.31
C ARG A 16 -9.69 15.09 -8.15
N THR A 17 -9.36 16.33 -8.49
CA THR A 17 -8.19 16.64 -9.31
C THR A 17 -6.90 16.33 -8.57
N GLY A 18 -6.80 16.74 -7.31
CA GLY A 18 -5.67 16.43 -6.44
C GLY A 18 -5.43 14.93 -6.28
N PHE A 19 -6.47 14.17 -5.93
CA PHE A 19 -6.36 12.71 -5.80
C PHE A 19 -6.09 12.01 -7.12
N ALA A 20 -6.55 12.55 -8.26
CA ALA A 20 -6.20 11.99 -9.57
C ALA A 20 -4.71 12.15 -9.88
N VAL A 21 -4.12 13.32 -9.58
CA VAL A 21 -2.68 13.56 -9.74
C VAL A 21 -1.88 12.65 -8.82
N VAL A 22 -2.24 12.59 -7.54
CA VAL A 22 -1.58 11.72 -6.56
C VAL A 22 -1.69 10.25 -6.95
N PHE A 23 -2.87 9.80 -7.37
CA PHE A 23 -3.08 8.44 -7.86
C PHE A 23 -2.11 8.08 -8.99
N TRP A 24 -2.01 8.92 -10.02
CA TRP A 24 -1.14 8.64 -11.16
C TRP A 24 0.34 8.70 -10.80
N ALA A 25 0.75 9.65 -9.96
CA ALA A 25 2.12 9.75 -9.48
C ALA A 25 2.52 8.51 -8.67
N VAL A 26 1.67 8.07 -7.74
CA VAL A 26 1.91 6.87 -6.92
C VAL A 26 1.89 5.60 -7.78
N ALA A 27 0.95 5.47 -8.72
CA ALA A 27 0.90 4.33 -9.64
C ALA A 27 2.15 4.26 -10.53
N ALA A 28 2.60 5.40 -11.07
CA ALA A 28 3.83 5.47 -11.87
C ALA A 28 5.07 5.13 -11.04
N PHE A 29 5.15 5.59 -9.79
CA PHE A 29 6.23 5.25 -8.88
C PHE A 29 6.29 3.74 -8.58
N TRP A 30 5.16 3.11 -8.25
CA TRP A 30 5.14 1.66 -8.03
C TRP A 30 5.44 0.85 -9.30
N LEU A 31 5.00 1.33 -10.47
CA LEU A 31 5.36 0.73 -11.75
C LEU A 31 6.87 0.82 -12.00
N LEU A 32 7.49 1.96 -11.70
CA LEU A 32 8.93 2.16 -11.80
C LEU A 32 9.69 1.20 -10.86
N LEU A 33 9.22 1.03 -9.62
CA LEU A 33 9.79 0.08 -8.66
C LEU A 33 9.64 -1.37 -9.12
N LEU A 34 8.51 -1.72 -9.75
CA LEU A 34 8.29 -3.05 -10.33
C LEU A 34 9.26 -3.31 -11.49
N ILE A 35 9.37 -2.38 -12.44
CA ILE A 35 10.32 -2.47 -13.56
C ILE A 35 11.75 -2.60 -13.03
N SER A 36 12.09 -1.82 -12.01
CA SER A 36 13.41 -1.87 -11.37
C SER A 36 13.66 -3.20 -10.67
N GLY A 37 12.66 -3.76 -9.97
CA GLY A 37 12.76 -5.09 -9.36
C GLY A 37 12.98 -6.20 -10.40
N ILE A 38 12.30 -6.12 -11.54
CA ILE A 38 12.53 -7.03 -12.68
C ILE A 38 13.96 -6.87 -13.19
N TRP A 39 14.43 -5.64 -13.41
CA TRP A 39 15.80 -5.37 -13.84
C TRP A 39 16.86 -5.90 -12.84
N LEU A 40 16.62 -5.71 -11.54
CA LEU A 40 17.47 -6.23 -10.45
C LEU A 40 17.55 -7.77 -10.46
N ALA A 41 16.48 -8.46 -10.86
CA ALA A 41 16.50 -9.91 -10.99
C ALA A 41 17.55 -10.39 -12.02
N PHE A 42 17.87 -9.57 -13.03
CA PHE A 42 18.89 -9.85 -14.03
C PHE A 42 20.32 -9.42 -13.63
N GLN A 43 20.49 -8.68 -12.53
CA GLN A 43 21.82 -8.26 -12.06
C GLN A 43 22.59 -9.42 -11.43
N PRO A 44 23.93 -9.45 -11.52
CA PRO A 44 24.73 -10.55 -10.97
C PRO A 44 24.64 -10.58 -9.44
N ALA A 45 24.72 -11.78 -8.85
CA ALA A 45 24.64 -11.94 -7.40
C ALA A 45 25.80 -11.26 -6.65
N SER A 46 26.93 -11.05 -7.31
CA SER A 46 28.11 -10.34 -6.77
C SER A 46 27.84 -8.87 -6.43
N ASP A 47 26.81 -8.27 -7.04
CA ASP A 47 26.46 -6.87 -6.80
C ASP A 47 25.61 -6.69 -5.54
N PHE A 48 25.22 -7.80 -4.90
CA PHE A 48 24.45 -7.81 -3.66
C PHE A 48 25.31 -8.30 -2.51
N SER A 49 25.31 -7.56 -1.41
CA SER A 49 26.04 -7.93 -0.20
C SER A 49 25.16 -7.80 1.03
N ALA A 50 25.41 -8.64 2.04
CA ALA A 50 24.70 -8.63 3.30
C ALA A 50 25.66 -8.28 4.44
N VAL A 51 25.21 -7.43 5.34
CA VAL A 51 25.81 -7.23 6.66
C VAL A 51 24.78 -7.65 7.69
N LEU A 52 25.11 -8.71 8.42
CA LEU A 52 24.29 -9.24 9.50
C LEU A 52 24.94 -8.88 10.83
N THR A 53 24.18 -8.27 11.72
CA THR A 53 24.65 -7.88 13.06
C THR A 53 23.79 -8.60 14.08
N ASP A 54 24.42 -9.34 14.99
CA ASP A 54 23.73 -9.97 16.10
C ASP A 54 23.37 -8.92 17.16
N THR A 55 22.11 -8.89 17.58
CA THR A 55 21.59 -7.96 18.58
C THR A 55 20.78 -8.73 19.62
N PRO A 56 20.58 -8.18 20.84
CA PRO A 56 19.77 -8.85 21.85
C PRO A 56 18.32 -9.16 21.41
N ALA A 57 17.80 -8.45 20.41
CA ALA A 57 16.45 -8.64 19.85
C ALA A 57 16.43 -9.61 18.65
N GLY A 58 17.55 -10.23 18.31
CA GLY A 58 17.73 -11.08 17.14
C GLY A 58 18.63 -10.46 16.08
N MET A 59 18.76 -11.14 14.95
CA MET A 59 19.67 -10.72 13.89
C MET A 59 19.12 -9.53 13.12
N GLN A 60 19.89 -8.44 13.07
CA GLN A 60 19.62 -7.28 12.24
C GLN A 60 20.32 -7.43 10.89
N GLY A 61 19.58 -7.22 9.79
CA GLY A 61 20.12 -7.36 8.44
C GLY A 61 20.14 -6.04 7.66
N MET A 62 21.26 -5.78 7.00
CA MET A 62 21.38 -4.72 5.99
C MET A 62 21.85 -5.36 4.68
N ILE A 63 21.10 -5.16 3.61
CA ILE A 63 21.45 -5.66 2.28
C ILE A 63 21.72 -4.48 1.36
N TYR A 64 22.87 -4.51 0.69
CA TYR A 64 23.32 -3.45 -0.21
C TYR A 64 23.33 -3.93 -1.65
N PHE A 65 23.00 -3.03 -2.57
CA PHE A 65 23.15 -3.21 -4.00
C PHE A 65 24.12 -2.17 -4.57
N SER A 66 25.24 -2.62 -5.14
CA SER A 66 26.31 -1.74 -5.65
C SER A 66 26.20 -1.39 -7.13
N GLY A 67 25.25 -1.99 -7.86
CA GLY A 67 25.12 -1.83 -9.31
C GLY A 67 24.56 -0.48 -9.74
N LEU A 68 24.12 0.38 -8.81
CA LEU A 68 23.62 1.72 -9.09
C LEU A 68 24.18 2.73 -8.08
N LYS A 69 25.11 3.58 -8.52
CA LYS A 69 25.85 4.51 -7.63
C LYS A 69 25.25 5.91 -7.54
N GLU A 70 24.53 6.35 -8.56
CA GLU A 70 24.02 7.72 -8.67
C GLU A 70 22.61 7.74 -9.28
N GLY A 71 21.92 8.87 -9.08
CA GLY A 71 20.58 9.12 -9.63
C GLY A 71 19.43 8.81 -8.67
N PHE A 72 18.22 9.20 -9.07
CA PHE A 72 17.01 9.09 -8.25
C PHE A 72 16.79 7.67 -7.70
N MET A 73 16.99 6.64 -8.53
CA MET A 73 16.77 5.25 -8.15
C MET A 73 17.86 4.71 -7.22
N ALA A 74 19.07 5.30 -7.19
CA ALA A 74 20.13 4.84 -6.29
C ALA A 74 19.73 5.06 -4.83
N TYR A 75 19.04 6.15 -4.52
CA TYR A 75 18.52 6.40 -3.18
C TYR A 75 17.51 5.32 -2.73
N TRP A 76 16.65 4.87 -3.65
CA TRP A 76 15.59 3.90 -3.33
C TRP A 76 16.07 2.44 -3.39
N LEU A 77 17.17 2.15 -4.09
CA LEU A 77 17.61 0.78 -4.37
C LEU A 77 18.99 0.43 -3.81
N SER A 78 19.72 1.35 -3.18
CA SER A 78 21.09 1.07 -2.72
C SER A 78 21.14 0.20 -1.47
N GLU A 79 20.16 0.34 -0.58
CA GLU A 79 20.18 -0.28 0.75
C GLU A 79 18.77 -0.70 1.18
N MET A 80 18.68 -1.89 1.78
CA MET A 80 17.49 -2.38 2.49
C MET A 80 17.86 -2.74 3.92
N ARG A 81 17.05 -2.25 4.87
CA ARG A 81 17.20 -2.54 6.29
C ARG A 81 16.06 -3.43 6.75
N PHE A 82 16.43 -4.44 7.54
CA PHE A 82 15.51 -5.39 8.14
C PHE A 82 15.55 -5.24 9.66
N ASP A 83 14.37 -5.26 10.27
CA ASP A 83 14.26 -5.22 11.72
C ASP A 83 14.86 -6.49 12.35
N PRO A 84 15.39 -6.39 13.59
CA PRO A 84 15.93 -7.54 14.30
C PRO A 84 14.93 -8.69 14.39
N GLY A 85 15.41 -9.91 14.16
CA GLY A 85 14.59 -11.13 14.32
C GLY A 85 13.73 -11.48 13.11
N ILE A 86 13.79 -10.73 12.01
CA ILE A 86 13.16 -11.14 10.73
C ILE A 86 14.05 -12.17 10.00
N LEU A 87 15.35 -11.93 9.97
CA LEU A 87 16.33 -12.76 9.26
C LEU A 87 17.11 -13.66 10.23
N ASN A 88 17.71 -14.74 9.71
CA ASN A 88 18.67 -15.58 10.41
C ASN A 88 20.05 -15.55 9.71
N GLU A 89 21.03 -16.26 10.26
CA GLU A 89 22.41 -16.30 9.73
C GLU A 89 22.50 -16.77 8.27
N ALA A 90 21.60 -17.65 7.83
CA ALA A 90 21.59 -18.18 6.47
C ALA A 90 21.24 -17.11 5.43
N ALA A 91 20.58 -16.02 5.83
CA ALA A 91 20.29 -14.89 4.94
C ALA A 91 21.56 -14.27 4.32
N GLY A 92 22.69 -14.33 5.04
CA GLY A 92 23.97 -13.78 4.59
C GLY A 92 24.56 -14.53 3.40
N GLN A 93 24.14 -15.78 3.18
CA GLN A 93 24.56 -16.61 2.05
C GLN A 93 23.75 -16.33 0.78
N MET A 94 22.63 -15.59 0.87
CA MET A 94 21.70 -15.37 -0.24
C MET A 94 21.23 -13.90 -0.36
N PRO A 95 22.15 -12.90 -0.34
CA PRO A 95 21.79 -11.49 -0.27
C PRO A 95 20.86 -11.04 -1.42
N LYS A 96 21.12 -11.51 -2.64
CA LYS A 96 20.26 -11.20 -3.80
C LYS A 96 18.82 -11.69 -3.61
N TYR A 97 18.62 -12.88 -3.05
CA TYR A 97 17.28 -13.40 -2.82
C TYR A 97 16.54 -12.56 -1.78
N VAL A 98 17.21 -12.26 -0.65
CA VAL A 98 16.66 -11.43 0.42
C VAL A 98 16.20 -10.09 -0.13
N TYR A 99 17.08 -9.41 -0.89
CA TYR A 99 16.79 -8.13 -1.51
C TYR A 99 15.57 -8.18 -2.43
N LEU A 100 15.54 -9.15 -3.37
CA LEU A 100 14.46 -9.26 -4.34
C LEU A 100 13.14 -9.64 -3.68
N ALA A 101 13.16 -10.57 -2.71
CA ALA A 101 11.97 -10.97 -1.98
C ALA A 101 11.33 -9.77 -1.26
N GLU A 102 12.14 -8.93 -0.61
CA GLU A 102 11.64 -7.71 0.05
C GLU A 102 11.15 -6.68 -0.96
N GLN A 103 11.89 -6.43 -2.04
CA GLN A 103 11.49 -5.50 -3.10
C GLN A 103 10.13 -5.88 -3.71
N PHE A 104 9.94 -7.15 -4.05
CA PHE A 104 8.68 -7.63 -4.62
C PHE A 104 7.56 -7.66 -3.57
N SER A 105 7.87 -7.94 -2.31
CA SER A 105 6.88 -7.89 -1.22
C SER A 105 6.35 -6.47 -1.00
N ASN A 106 7.26 -5.48 -0.94
CA ASN A 106 6.89 -4.07 -0.84
C ASN A 106 6.12 -3.58 -2.07
N THR A 107 6.53 -4.01 -3.27
CA THR A 107 5.82 -3.67 -4.51
C THR A 107 4.41 -4.27 -4.54
N ALA A 108 4.26 -5.52 -4.10
CA ALA A 108 2.96 -6.18 -3.98
C ALA A 108 2.06 -5.48 -2.95
N ALA A 109 2.61 -5.07 -1.80
CA ALA A 109 1.88 -4.25 -0.84
C ALA A 109 1.42 -2.95 -1.51
N GLY A 110 2.30 -2.24 -2.20
CA GLY A 110 2.02 -0.98 -2.91
C GLY A 110 0.76 -0.97 -3.78
N ILE A 111 0.39 -2.12 -4.37
CA ILE A 111 -0.85 -2.30 -5.14
C ILE A 111 -2.09 -1.94 -4.30
N GLY A 112 -2.13 -2.33 -3.02
CA GLY A 112 -3.23 -1.97 -2.11
C GLY A 112 -3.38 -0.47 -1.92
N GLY A 113 -2.27 0.27 -1.81
CA GLY A 113 -2.26 1.73 -1.75
C GLY A 113 -2.75 2.38 -3.06
N VAL A 114 -2.37 1.83 -4.21
CA VAL A 114 -2.86 2.29 -5.53
C VAL A 114 -4.37 2.07 -5.66
N LEU A 115 -4.87 0.90 -5.26
CA LEU A 115 -6.30 0.58 -5.25
C LEU A 115 -7.10 1.50 -4.33
N PHE A 116 -6.55 1.81 -3.15
CA PHE A 116 -7.15 2.77 -2.23
C PHE A 116 -7.33 4.14 -2.88
N LEU A 117 -6.28 4.68 -3.49
CA LEU A 117 -6.32 5.97 -4.18
C LEU A 117 -7.26 5.95 -5.39
N TRP A 118 -7.35 4.82 -6.10
CA TRP A 118 -8.32 4.63 -7.18
C TRP A 118 -9.76 4.78 -6.66
N TYR A 119 -10.14 4.06 -5.61
CA TYR A 119 -11.49 4.15 -5.05
C TYR A 119 -11.79 5.53 -4.49
N LEU A 120 -10.82 6.19 -3.85
CA LEU A 120 -10.98 7.55 -3.36
C LEU A 120 -11.26 8.54 -4.50
N LYS A 121 -10.48 8.47 -5.57
CA LYS A 121 -10.70 9.24 -6.81
C LYS A 121 -12.08 8.94 -7.40
N GLU A 122 -12.52 7.70 -7.36
CA GLU A 122 -13.82 7.25 -7.88
C GLU A 122 -14.99 7.86 -7.09
N VAL A 123 -14.90 7.90 -5.77
CA VAL A 123 -15.92 8.51 -4.90
C VAL A 123 -16.12 9.99 -5.28
N PHE A 124 -15.03 10.76 -5.40
CA PHE A 124 -15.14 12.17 -5.80
C PHE A 124 -15.63 12.36 -7.24
N ARG A 125 -15.27 11.45 -8.15
CA ARG A 125 -15.81 11.44 -9.53
C ARG A 125 -17.32 11.25 -9.52
N ASN A 126 -17.82 10.34 -8.70
CA ASN A 126 -19.24 10.05 -8.58
C ASN A 126 -20.01 11.17 -7.91
N ILE A 127 -19.46 11.79 -6.84
CA ILE A 127 -20.08 12.97 -6.21
C ILE A 127 -20.32 14.07 -7.25
N LYS A 128 -19.34 14.33 -8.12
CA LYS A 128 -19.50 15.31 -9.21
C LYS A 128 -20.56 14.89 -10.22
N LYS A 129 -20.61 13.60 -10.57
CA LYS A 129 -21.51 13.08 -11.61
C LYS A 129 -22.97 13.08 -11.16
N PHE A 130 -23.25 12.72 -9.92
CA PHE A 130 -24.59 12.50 -9.40
C PHE A 130 -25.06 13.63 -8.47
N ASP A 131 -24.23 14.64 -8.22
CA ASP A 131 -24.50 15.76 -7.31
C ASP A 131 -24.83 15.34 -5.86
N THR A 132 -24.57 14.08 -5.50
CA THR A 132 -24.75 13.53 -4.16
C THR A 132 -23.66 12.49 -3.85
N PRO A 133 -23.16 12.43 -2.60
CA PRO A 133 -22.26 11.35 -2.16
C PRO A 133 -22.98 10.03 -1.92
N PHE A 134 -24.29 10.05 -1.67
CA PHE A 134 -25.05 8.91 -1.18
C PHE A 134 -25.62 8.07 -2.33
N ILE A 135 -24.72 7.42 -3.04
CA ILE A 135 -25.06 6.42 -4.05
C ILE A 135 -24.45 5.06 -3.68
N LYS A 136 -25.04 3.99 -4.20
CA LYS A 136 -24.63 2.61 -3.90
C LYS A 136 -23.18 2.34 -4.32
N GLU A 137 -22.73 2.96 -5.41
CA GLU A 137 -21.38 2.85 -5.94
C GLU A 137 -20.35 3.42 -4.97
N ASN A 138 -20.66 4.56 -4.32
CA ASN A 138 -19.77 5.20 -3.36
C ASN A 138 -19.68 4.41 -2.06
N SER A 139 -20.80 3.93 -1.54
CA SER A 139 -20.82 3.02 -0.38
C SER A 139 -19.93 1.80 -0.64
N ARG A 140 -20.08 1.14 -1.80
CA ARG A 140 -19.24 0.00 -2.20
C ARG A 140 -17.77 0.36 -2.39
N ALA A 141 -17.47 1.53 -2.96
CA ALA A 141 -16.10 1.99 -3.13
C ALA A 141 -15.42 2.19 -1.78
N ILE A 142 -16.09 2.84 -0.82
CA ILE A 142 -15.59 3.04 0.55
C ILE A 142 -15.38 1.71 1.26
N PHE A 143 -16.30 0.75 1.13
CA PHE A 143 -16.10 -0.61 1.68
C PHE A 143 -14.84 -1.27 1.10
N ARG A 144 -14.64 -1.18 -0.21
CA ARG A 144 -13.45 -1.73 -0.88
C ARG A 144 -12.16 -0.98 -0.51
N MET A 145 -12.23 0.31 -0.16
CA MET A 145 -11.08 1.03 0.42
C MET A 145 -10.63 0.39 1.74
N GLY A 146 -11.58 0.02 2.61
CA GLY A 146 -11.27 -0.70 3.85
C GLY A 146 -10.54 -2.01 3.60
N ILE A 147 -11.04 -2.83 2.67
CA ILE A 147 -10.37 -4.07 2.24
C ILE A 147 -8.97 -3.79 1.68
N ALA A 148 -8.83 -2.78 0.81
CA ALA A 148 -7.56 -2.45 0.18
C ALA A 148 -6.48 -2.06 1.22
N VAL A 149 -6.86 -1.30 2.27
CA VAL A 149 -5.95 -0.94 3.37
C VAL A 149 -5.59 -2.16 4.21
N MET A 150 -6.56 -3.03 4.53
CA MET A 150 -6.28 -4.26 5.27
C MET A 150 -5.30 -5.17 4.51
N ILE A 151 -5.52 -5.36 3.21
CA ILE A 151 -4.61 -6.14 2.35
C ILE A 151 -3.23 -5.47 2.28
N PHE A 152 -3.17 -4.15 2.11
CA PHE A 152 -1.91 -3.41 2.10
C PHE A 152 -1.08 -3.69 3.36
N LEU A 153 -1.68 -3.57 4.54
CA LEU A 153 -0.99 -3.78 5.82
C LEU A 153 -0.60 -5.25 6.01
N ALA A 154 -1.54 -6.18 5.77
CA ALA A 154 -1.27 -7.60 5.91
C ALA A 154 -0.15 -8.08 4.97
N VAL A 155 -0.16 -7.65 3.70
CA VAL A 155 0.89 -8.01 2.74
C VAL A 155 2.23 -7.38 3.13
N ARG A 156 2.23 -6.10 3.52
CA ARG A 156 3.45 -5.38 3.92
C ARG A 156 4.14 -6.05 5.11
N GLU A 157 3.37 -6.47 6.12
CA GLU A 157 3.95 -7.05 7.34
C GLU A 157 4.32 -8.53 7.19
N ASN A 158 3.63 -9.30 6.34
CA ASN A 158 3.77 -10.76 6.35
C ASN A 158 4.40 -11.37 5.10
N LEU A 159 4.29 -10.73 3.93
CA LEU A 159 4.68 -11.41 2.69
C LEU A 159 6.18 -11.72 2.67
N PHE A 160 7.02 -10.76 3.04
CA PHE A 160 8.46 -11.01 3.09
C PHE A 160 8.86 -12.01 4.19
N PRO A 161 8.46 -11.85 5.47
CA PRO A 161 8.77 -12.84 6.50
C PRO A 161 8.31 -14.26 6.14
N PHE A 162 7.15 -14.39 5.49
CA PHE A 162 6.66 -15.67 4.99
C PHE A 162 7.56 -16.27 3.90
N LEU A 163 7.96 -15.47 2.90
CA LEU A 163 8.90 -15.91 1.85
C LEU A 163 10.26 -16.30 2.44
N ALA A 164 10.78 -15.49 3.38
CA ALA A 164 12.02 -15.76 4.09
C ALA A 164 11.94 -17.06 4.91
N PHE A 165 10.83 -17.29 5.60
CA PHE A 165 10.57 -18.52 6.35
C PHE A 165 10.57 -19.76 5.46
N ILE A 166 9.80 -19.75 4.35
CA ILE A 166 9.77 -20.86 3.39
C ILE A 166 11.16 -21.13 2.80
N LYS A 167 11.96 -20.08 2.60
CA LYS A 167 13.32 -20.21 2.09
C LYS A 167 14.33 -20.67 3.14
N GLY A 168 13.94 -20.75 4.41
CA GLY A 168 14.82 -21.14 5.52
C GLY A 168 15.79 -20.04 5.98
N ILE A 169 15.58 -18.80 5.53
CA ILE A 169 16.42 -17.64 5.87
C ILE A 169 15.73 -16.67 6.84
N GLY A 170 14.44 -16.89 7.12
CA GLY A 170 13.68 -16.16 8.13
C GLY A 170 13.90 -16.73 9.53
N ALA A 171 13.84 -15.88 10.55
CA ALA A 171 13.76 -16.33 11.94
C ALA A 171 12.34 -16.83 12.26
N GLN A 172 12.21 -17.76 13.21
CA GLN A 172 10.91 -18.32 13.59
C GLN A 172 10.10 -17.25 14.34
N GLY A 173 8.93 -16.91 13.81
CA GLY A 173 7.94 -16.05 14.48
C GLY A 173 7.47 -14.90 13.60
N SER A 174 6.42 -15.14 12.81
CA SER A 174 5.56 -14.04 12.35
C SER A 174 4.18 -14.27 12.95
N ASP A 175 3.64 -13.27 13.63
CA ASP A 175 2.25 -13.28 14.03
C ASP A 175 1.40 -13.16 12.76
N ILE A 176 0.78 -14.27 12.38
CA ILE A 176 0.00 -14.40 11.13
C ILE A 176 -1.23 -13.45 11.15
N LEU A 177 -1.66 -13.01 12.32
CA LEU A 177 -2.81 -12.12 12.50
C LEU A 177 -2.48 -10.98 13.45
N ASN A 178 -2.56 -9.76 12.94
CA ASN A 178 -2.44 -8.55 13.74
C ASN A 178 -3.78 -7.79 13.72
N ILE A 179 -4.36 -7.61 14.91
CA ILE A 179 -5.62 -6.87 15.07
C ILE A 179 -5.51 -5.42 14.57
N TYR A 180 -4.30 -4.84 14.59
CA TYR A 180 -4.04 -3.49 14.13
C TYR A 180 -4.31 -3.30 12.63
N TRP A 181 -4.32 -4.36 11.81
CA TRP A 181 -4.72 -4.27 10.39
C TRP A 181 -6.21 -4.00 10.21
N PHE A 182 -7.04 -4.52 11.13
CA PHE A 182 -8.50 -4.44 11.03
C PHE A 182 -9.03 -3.07 11.45
N ILE A 183 -8.36 -2.39 12.39
CA ILE A 183 -8.75 -1.07 12.91
C ILE A 183 -8.94 -0.03 11.79
N PRO A 184 -7.98 0.21 10.88
CA PRO A 184 -8.19 1.17 9.80
C PRO A 184 -9.28 0.69 8.83
N GLY A 185 -9.38 -0.63 8.57
CA GLY A 185 -10.44 -1.20 7.74
C GLY A 185 -11.85 -0.96 8.30
N SER A 186 -12.03 -1.10 9.62
CA SER A 186 -13.33 -0.93 10.26
C SER A 186 -13.85 0.49 10.15
N VAL A 187 -12.98 1.51 10.16
CA VAL A 187 -13.39 2.91 9.93
C VAL A 187 -14.06 3.06 8.56
N PHE A 188 -13.50 2.44 7.51
CA PHE A 188 -14.11 2.47 6.18
C PHE A 188 -15.40 1.66 6.11
N PHE A 189 -15.52 0.55 6.84
CA PHE A 189 -16.78 -0.19 6.91
C PHE A 189 -17.89 0.63 7.58
N CYS A 190 -17.58 1.34 8.67
CA CYS A 190 -18.52 2.29 9.29
C CYS A 190 -18.92 3.40 8.31
N LEU A 191 -17.96 4.01 7.61
CA LEU A 191 -18.26 5.04 6.61
C LEU A 191 -19.11 4.51 5.45
N SER A 192 -18.85 3.28 4.99
CA SER A 192 -19.68 2.64 3.97
C SER A 192 -21.13 2.45 4.44
N ALA A 193 -21.33 2.01 5.69
CA ALA A 193 -22.66 1.88 6.28
C ALA A 193 -23.38 3.24 6.39
N VAL A 194 -22.68 4.31 6.79
CA VAL A 194 -23.21 5.68 6.82
C VAL A 194 -23.64 6.14 5.43
N PHE A 195 -22.84 5.85 4.39
CA PHE A 195 -23.17 6.22 3.02
C PHE A 195 -24.37 5.43 2.48
N GLU A 196 -24.46 4.14 2.79
CA GLU A 196 -25.60 3.31 2.42
C GLU A 196 -26.88 3.78 3.11
N TYR A 197 -26.81 4.09 4.41
CA TYR A 197 -27.95 4.61 5.15
C TYR A 197 -28.39 5.99 4.62
N GLY A 198 -27.45 6.89 4.35
CA GLY A 198 -27.75 8.18 3.73
C GLY A 198 -28.41 8.06 2.36
N ARG A 199 -28.09 7.01 1.58
CA ARG A 199 -28.75 6.72 0.29
C ARG A 199 -30.21 6.35 0.50
N VAL A 200 -30.51 5.50 1.48
CA VAL A 200 -31.88 5.10 1.81
C VAL A 200 -32.71 6.32 2.23
N LEU A 201 -32.17 7.17 3.12
CA LEU A 201 -32.85 8.40 3.54
C LEU A 201 -33.12 9.36 2.38
N GLN A 202 -32.20 9.47 1.41
CA GLN A 202 -32.44 10.28 0.23
C GLN A 202 -33.57 9.73 -0.63
N GLN A 203 -33.64 8.41 -0.81
CA GLN A 203 -34.74 7.79 -1.57
C GLN A 203 -36.10 8.00 -0.89
N GLU A 204 -36.17 7.78 0.42
CA GLU A 204 -37.41 8.01 1.18
C GLU A 204 -37.86 9.48 1.12
N SER A 205 -36.92 10.44 1.15
CA SER A 205 -37.23 11.86 0.99
C SER A 205 -37.70 12.20 -0.42
N ASP A 206 -37.14 11.59 -1.46
CA ASP A 206 -37.52 11.84 -2.86
C ASP A 206 -38.89 11.22 -3.20
N GLU A 207 -39.27 10.11 -2.54
CA GLU A 207 -40.57 9.43 -2.72
C GLU A 207 -41.73 10.08 -1.93
N THR A 208 -41.43 10.96 -0.97
CA THR A 208 -42.42 11.63 -0.10
C THR A 208 -42.74 13.07 -0.52
N LEU A 209 -42.09 13.59 -1.56
CA LEU A 209 -42.32 14.89 -2.19
C LEU A 209 -43.15 14.76 -3.48
#